data_AF-A0A511XE12-F1
#
_entry.id   AF-A0A511XE12-F1
#
_cell.length_a   1.000
_cell.length_b   1.000
_cell.length_c   1.000
_cell.angle_alpha   90.00
_cell.angle_beta   90.00
_cell.angle_gamma   90.00
#
_symmetry.space_group_name_H-M   'P 1'
#
loop_
_entity.id
_entity.type
_entity.pdbx_description
1 polymer ?
#
loop_
_entity_poly.entity_id
_entity_poly.type
_entity_poly.pdbx_seq_one_letter_code
_entity_poly.pdbx_strand_id
1 'polypeptide(L)'
;MGNLPEGMPARTFSPMLAGLPPAVQETAETMRRQAIWMRQSERMAFQRDDVKTAQMFGDHAEDAELKLREYLLPFVAARDAAPMTLPANVVLFPGVRS
;
A
#
# COMPACT_ATOMS: atom_id res chain seq x y z
N MET A 1 -27.51 16.25 18.91
CA MET A 1 -26.03 16.27 18.78
C MET A 1 -25.56 14.83 18.64
N GLY A 2 -25.08 14.44 17.46
CA GLY A 2 -24.64 13.07 17.19
C GLY A 2 -23.17 12.90 17.55
N ASN A 3 -22.89 12.05 18.52
CA ASN A 3 -21.52 11.65 18.87
C ASN A 3 -21.01 10.70 17.79
N LEU A 4 -19.92 11.10 17.12
CA LEU A 4 -19.12 10.20 16.29
C LEU A 4 -18.34 9.25 17.22
N PRO A 5 -18.24 7.95 16.91
CA PRO A 5 -17.51 7.01 17.77
C PRO A 5 -16.01 7.29 17.75
N GLU A 6 -15.47 7.58 18.94
CA GLU A 6 -14.04 7.55 19.24
C GLU A 6 -13.49 6.15 18.95
N GLY A 7 -12.32 6.08 18.32
CA GLY A 7 -11.55 4.84 18.23
C GLY A 7 -11.52 4.15 16.87
N MET A 8 -11.72 4.86 15.75
CA MET A 8 -11.11 4.36 14.52
C MET A 8 -9.59 4.47 14.67
N PRO A 9 -8.81 3.37 14.58
CA PRO A 9 -7.37 3.49 14.52
C PRO A 9 -7.07 4.46 13.38
N ALA A 10 -6.30 5.51 13.66
CA ALA A 10 -5.82 6.41 12.61
C ALA A 10 -5.29 5.50 11.50
N ARG A 11 -5.96 5.49 10.33
CA ARG A 11 -5.49 4.75 9.16
C ARG A 11 -4.02 5.07 9.07
N THR A 12 -3.19 4.07 9.35
CA THR A 12 -1.75 4.28 9.43
C THR A 12 -1.33 4.45 7.98
N PHE A 13 -1.50 5.67 7.47
CA PHE A 13 -1.18 6.04 6.11
C PHE A 13 0.28 5.67 5.92
N SER A 14 0.52 4.67 5.09
CA SER A 14 1.89 4.29 4.80
C SER A 14 2.54 5.49 4.14
N PRO A 15 3.62 6.07 4.70
CA PRO A 15 4.21 7.31 4.16
C PRO A 15 4.63 7.16 2.70
N MET A 16 4.94 5.92 2.25
CA MET A 16 5.21 5.60 0.84
C MET A 16 4.03 5.85 -0.11
N LEU A 17 2.78 5.80 0.37
CA LEU A 17 1.57 5.96 -0.44
C LEU A 17 1.07 7.41 -0.48
N ALA A 18 1.67 8.31 0.30
CA ALA A 18 1.31 9.71 0.34
C ALA A 18 1.50 10.35 -1.05
N GLY A 19 0.49 11.14 -1.47
CA GLY A 19 0.48 11.82 -2.77
C GLY A 19 0.07 10.94 -3.97
N LEU A 20 -0.21 9.66 -3.77
CA LEU A 20 -0.78 8.81 -4.83
C LEU A 20 -2.32 8.98 -4.91
N PRO A 21 -2.95 8.67 -6.06
CA PRO A 21 -4.42 8.69 -6.16
C PRO A 21 -5.08 7.78 -5.11
N PRO A 22 -6.21 8.18 -4.48
CA PRO A 22 -6.85 7.39 -3.41
C PRO A 22 -7.12 5.92 -3.78
N ALA A 23 -7.57 5.65 -5.00
CA ALA A 23 -7.80 4.29 -5.49
C ALA A 23 -6.51 3.43 -5.55
N VAL A 24 -5.36 4.07 -5.84
CA VAL A 24 -4.05 3.40 -5.82
C VAL A 24 -3.61 3.11 -4.39
N GLN A 25 -3.86 4.04 -3.46
CA GLN A 25 -3.57 3.82 -2.04
C GLN A 25 -4.38 2.65 -1.48
N GLU A 26 -5.69 2.61 -1.72
CA GLU A 26 -6.56 1.52 -1.24
C GLU A 26 -6.19 0.15 -1.81
N THR A 27 -5.84 0.11 -3.10
CA THR A 27 -5.38 -1.12 -3.76
C THR A 27 -4.05 -1.59 -3.14
N ALA A 28 -3.09 -0.68 -2.99
CA ALA A 28 -1.79 -0.98 -2.41
C ALA A 28 -1.88 -1.41 -0.93
N GLU A 29 -2.76 -0.78 -0.14
CA GLU A 29 -3.03 -1.18 1.25
C GLU A 29 -3.66 -2.58 1.33
N THR A 30 -4.52 -2.93 0.38
CA THR A 30 -5.13 -4.26 0.33
C THR A 30 -4.09 -5.33 0.00
N MET A 31 -3.26 -5.11 -1.02
CA MET A 31 -2.15 -6.00 -1.37
C MET A 31 -1.15 -6.13 -0.22
N ARG A 32 -0.83 -5.02 0.47
CA ARG A 32 0.04 -5.05 1.65
C ARG A 32 -0.54 -5.88 2.79
N ARG A 33 -1.84 -5.74 3.09
CA ARG A 33 -2.51 -6.55 4.11
C ARG A 33 -2.44 -8.04 3.78
N GLN A 34 -2.62 -8.39 2.51
CA GLN A 34 -2.48 -9.77 2.04
C GLN A 34 -1.06 -10.30 2.26
N ALA A 35 -0.02 -9.55 1.88
CA ALA A 35 1.38 -9.94 2.10
C ALA A 35 1.69 -10.13 3.60
N ILE A 36 1.24 -9.22 4.46
CA ILE A 36 1.41 -9.33 5.92
C ILE A 36 0.73 -10.59 6.44
N TRP A 37 -0.49 -10.89 5.99
CA TRP A 37 -1.21 -12.09 6.37
C TRP A 37 -0.45 -13.35 5.95
N MET A 38 0.12 -13.40 4.74
CA MET A 38 0.93 -14.54 4.28
C MET A 38 2.17 -14.75 5.15
N ARG A 39 2.91 -13.68 5.50
CA ARG A 39 4.05 -13.75 6.43
C ARG A 39 3.64 -14.20 7.84
N GLN A 40 2.44 -13.85 8.30
CA GLN A 40 1.91 -14.35 9.57
C GLN A 40 1.60 -15.84 9.49
N SER A 41 0.97 -16.30 8.41
CA SER A 41 0.68 -17.71 8.16
C SER A 41 1.94 -18.56 8.04
N GLU A 42 2.97 -18.07 7.35
CA GLU A 42 4.31 -18.66 7.28
C GLU A 42 4.87 -18.92 8.69
N ARG A 43 4.89 -17.89 9.54
CA ARG A 43 5.36 -18.00 10.94
C ARG A 43 4.54 -19.00 11.75
N MET A 44 3.21 -19.02 11.59
CA MET A 44 2.35 -19.98 12.28
C MET A 44 2.59 -21.42 11.81
N ALA A 45 2.90 -21.63 10.53
CA ALA A 45 3.25 -22.95 10.00
C ALA A 45 4.60 -23.43 10.53
N PHE A 46 5.60 -22.55 10.61
CA PHE A 46 6.87 -22.86 11.29
C PHE A 46 6.69 -23.23 12.77
N GLN A 47 5.81 -22.54 13.50
CA GLN A 47 5.50 -22.87 14.89
C GLN A 47 4.84 -24.26 15.07
N ARG A 48 4.32 -24.86 13.99
CA ARG A 48 3.69 -26.18 13.97
C ARG A 48 4.59 -27.25 13.35
N ASP A 49 5.86 -26.93 13.09
CA ASP A 49 6.82 -27.78 12.38
C ASP A 49 6.36 -28.21 10.97
N ASP A 50 5.42 -27.48 10.36
CA ASP A 50 4.95 -27.73 8.99
C ASP A 50 5.76 -26.90 7.99
N VAL A 51 6.97 -27.40 7.69
CA VAL A 51 7.94 -26.75 6.80
C VAL A 51 7.39 -26.56 5.38
N LYS A 52 6.60 -27.51 4.87
CA LYS A 52 6.05 -27.44 3.50
C LYS A 52 5.04 -26.31 3.38
N THR A 53 4.13 -26.20 4.34
CA THR A 53 3.14 -25.12 4.37
C THR A 53 3.79 -23.78 4.64
N ALA A 54 4.82 -23.73 5.50
CA ALA A 54 5.59 -22.52 5.75
C ALA A 54 6.25 -22.01 4.46
N GLN A 55 6.94 -22.89 3.72
CA GLN A 55 7.56 -22.54 2.45
C GLN A 55 6.53 -22.01 1.44
N MET A 56 5.39 -22.68 1.30
CA MET A 56 4.32 -22.24 0.40
C MET A 56 3.83 -20.82 0.75
N PHE A 57 3.59 -20.52 2.02
CA PHE A 57 3.20 -19.17 2.44
C PHE A 57 4.32 -18.14 2.27
N GLY A 58 5.59 -18.55 2.46
CA GLY A 58 6.76 -17.70 2.20
C GLY A 58 6.86 -17.30 0.73
N ASP A 59 6.79 -18.28 -0.18
CA ASP A 59 6.83 -18.05 -1.63
C ASP A 59 5.69 -17.12 -2.09
N HIS A 60 4.47 -17.35 -1.57
CA HIS A 60 3.32 -16.49 -1.86
C HIS A 60 3.47 -15.08 -1.27
N ALA A 61 4.06 -14.93 -0.09
CA ALA A 61 4.32 -13.63 0.49
C ALA A 61 5.31 -12.83 -0.36
N GLU A 62 6.38 -13.46 -0.86
CA GLU A 62 7.36 -12.84 -1.75
C GLU A 62 6.73 -12.40 -3.08
N ASP A 63 5.91 -13.26 -3.69
CA ASP A 63 5.16 -12.92 -4.91
C ASP A 63 4.19 -11.74 -4.69
N ALA A 64 3.49 -11.71 -3.55
CA ALA A 64 2.61 -10.60 -3.21
C ALA A 64 3.37 -9.28 -2.98
N GLU A 65 4.54 -9.33 -2.33
CA GLU A 65 5.43 -8.17 -2.14
C GLU A 65 5.98 -7.65 -3.48
N LEU A 66 6.38 -8.55 -4.38
CA LEU A 66 6.84 -8.20 -5.72
C LEU A 66 5.73 -7.55 -6.55
N LYS A 67 4.53 -8.13 -6.56
CA LYS A 67 3.36 -7.57 -7.26
C LYS A 67 2.98 -6.19 -6.73
N LEU A 68 3.05 -5.98 -5.41
CA LEU A 68 2.83 -4.66 -4.82
C LEU A 68 3.86 -3.64 -5.31
N ARG A 69 5.14 -4.04 -5.38
CA ARG A 69 6.22 -3.18 -5.88
C ARG A 69 5.99 -2.81 -7.35
N GLU A 70 5.72 -3.79 -8.20
CA GLU A 70 5.48 -3.58 -9.63
C GLU A 70 4.27 -2.69 -9.88
N TYR A 71 3.18 -2.91 -9.12
CA TYR A 71 1.99 -2.08 -9.17
C TYR A 71 2.29 -0.62 -8.82
N LEU A 72 3.07 -0.37 -7.76
CA LEU A 72 3.37 0.98 -7.29
C LEU A 72 4.39 1.73 -8.13
N LEU A 73 5.32 1.01 -8.78
CA LEU A 73 6.44 1.58 -9.53
C LEU A 73 6.03 2.69 -10.52
N PRO A 74 5.04 2.50 -11.44
CA PRO A 74 4.66 3.55 -12.38
C PRO A 74 4.10 4.80 -11.69
N PHE A 75 3.39 4.66 -10.58
CA PHE A 75 2.78 5.78 -9.87
C PHE A 75 3.81 6.58 -9.08
N VAL A 76 4.76 5.90 -8.44
CA VAL A 76 5.88 6.56 -7.75
C VAL A 76 6.77 7.28 -8.76
N ALA A 77 7.11 6.63 -9.88
CA ALA A 77 7.89 7.25 -10.94
C ALA A 77 7.20 8.49 -11.53
N ALA A 78 5.89 8.43 -11.79
CA ALA A 78 5.12 9.57 -12.28
C ALA A 78 5.05 10.71 -11.24
N ARG A 79 4.85 10.39 -9.95
CA ARG A 79 4.85 11.37 -8.86
C ARG A 79 6.20 12.09 -8.76
N ASP A 80 7.30 11.34 -8.83
CA ASP A 80 8.65 11.87 -8.67
C ASP A 80 9.13 12.62 -9.93
N ALA A 81 8.56 12.32 -11.12
CA ALA A 81 8.81 13.05 -12.37
C ALA A 81 7.97 14.34 -12.51
N ALA A 82 6.76 14.38 -11.95
CA ALA A 82 5.86 15.54 -12.02
C ALA A 82 6.46 16.90 -11.58
N PRO A 83 7.34 17.00 -10.55
CA PRO A 83 7.96 18.28 -10.20
C PRO A 83 9.09 18.73 -11.15
N MET A 84 9.62 17.87 -12.04
CA MET A 84 10.74 18.24 -12.93
C MET A 84 10.33 18.82 -14.28
N THR A 85 9.07 18.68 -14.70
CA THR A 85 8.64 19.02 -16.07
C THR A 85 7.37 19.87 -16.12
N LEU A 86 7.23 20.84 -15.22
CA LEU A 86 6.22 21.88 -15.40
C LEU A 86 6.87 23.11 -16.03
N PRO A 87 6.50 23.49 -17.27
CA PRO A 87 6.81 24.81 -17.81
C PRO A 87 6.32 25.87 -16.82
N ALA A 88 7.06 26.97 -16.65
CA ALA A 88 6.79 28.05 -15.69
C ALA A 88 5.37 28.68 -15.78
N ASN A 89 4.61 28.31 -16.80
CA ASN A 89 3.32 28.83 -17.21
C ASN A 89 2.14 27.88 -16.92
N VAL A 90 2.32 26.77 -16.19
CA VAL A 90 1.20 25.92 -15.76
C VAL A 90 0.68 26.34 -14.38
N VAL A 91 -0.53 26.89 -14.35
CA VAL A 91 -1.27 27.19 -13.11
C VAL A 91 -1.88 25.88 -12.57
N LEU A 92 -1.36 25.39 -11.44
CA LEU A 92 -1.99 24.31 -10.68
C LEU A 92 -3.25 24.87 -10.01
N PHE A 93 -4.43 24.45 -10.48
CA PHE A 93 -5.68 24.73 -9.76
C PHE A 93 -5.70 23.88 -8.48
N PRO A 94 -5.69 24.48 -7.28
CA PRO A 94 -5.90 23.72 -6.06
C PRO A 94 -7.34 23.19 -6.10
N GLY A 95 -7.47 21.86 -6.10
CA GLY A 95 -8.74 21.17 -6.21
C GLY A 95 -9.80 21.74 -5.26
N VAL A 96 -10.99 21.96 -5.81
CA VAL A 96 -12.22 22.31 -5.10
C VAL A 96 -12.51 21.22 -4.08
N ARG A 97 -12.38 21.56 -2.79
CA ARG A 97 -13.02 20.81 -1.72
C ARG A 97 -14.52 21.11 -1.83
N SER A 98 -15.31 20.14 -2.28
CA SER A 98 -16.77 20.16 -2.11
C SER A 98 -17.16 19.36 -0.88
#